data_AF-A0AAU1NWU5-F1
#
_entry.id   AF-A0AAU1NWU5-F1
#
_cell.length_a   1.000
_cell.length_b   1.000
_cell.length_c   1.000
_cell.angle_alpha   90.00
_cell.angle_beta   90.00
_cell.angle_gamma   90.00
#
_symmetry.space_group_name_H-M   'P 1'
#
loop_
_entity.id
_entity.type
_entity.pdbx_description
1 polymer ?
#
loop_
_entity_poly.entity_id
_entity_poly.type
_entity_poly.pdbx_seq_one_letter_code
_entity_poly.pdbx_strand_id
1 'polypeptide(L)' 'MTPTGAPSPDENDHESCRECEQYDLAEAVAKAEGDASRETDCRVLRKRHQQAEHGGQQR' A
#
# COMPACT_ATOMS: atom_id res chain seq x y z
N MET A 1 -5.64 -36.89 3.25
CA MET A 1 -6.26 -35.68 2.67
C MET A 1 -6.03 -34.53 3.65
N THR A 2 -4.99 -33.76 3.43
CA THR A 2 -4.68 -32.55 4.20
C THR A 2 -5.67 -31.45 3.80
N PRO A 3 -6.40 -30.80 4.72
CA PRO A 3 -7.04 -29.54 4.36
C PRO A 3 -5.91 -28.54 4.05
N THR A 4 -5.84 -28.13 2.80
CA THR A 4 -5.01 -27.00 2.37
C THR A 4 -5.60 -25.78 3.07
N GLY A 5 -4.95 -25.35 4.16
CA GLY A 5 -5.26 -24.07 4.79
C GLY A 5 -4.81 -22.98 3.83
N ALA A 6 -5.70 -22.59 2.92
CA ALA A 6 -5.55 -21.34 2.18
C ALA A 6 -5.46 -20.20 3.21
N PRO A 7 -4.52 -19.25 3.11
CA PRO A 7 -4.62 -18.03 3.89
C PRO A 7 -5.88 -17.30 3.43
N SER A 8 -6.85 -17.15 4.34
CA SER A 8 -8.03 -16.33 4.14
C SER A 8 -7.60 -14.89 3.81
N PRO A 9 -8.13 -14.26 2.75
CA PRO A 9 -7.73 -12.91 2.33
C PRO A 9 -8.55 -11.83 3.04
N ASP A 10 -8.70 -11.95 4.36
CA ASP A 10 -9.42 -10.96 5.15
C ASP A 10 -8.83 -11.00 6.54
N GLU A 11 -8.12 -9.93 6.94
CA GLU A 11 -8.04 -9.47 8.33
C GLU A 11 -7.07 -8.29 8.53
N ASN A 12 -6.43 -7.78 7.46
CA ASN A 12 -5.96 -6.39 7.38
C ASN A 12 -5.69 -6.02 5.93
N ASP A 13 -6.76 -5.64 5.22
CA ASP A 13 -6.76 -5.26 3.81
C ASP A 13 -5.74 -4.14 3.49
N HIS A 14 -5.39 -3.35 4.50
CA HIS A 14 -4.41 -2.28 4.37
C HIS A 14 -2.94 -2.74 4.53
N GLU A 15 -2.68 -3.79 5.30
CA GLU A 15 -1.34 -4.34 5.56
C GLU A 15 -0.93 -5.35 4.47
N SER A 16 -1.91 -5.98 3.82
CA SER A 16 -1.70 -7.00 2.79
C SER A 16 -1.72 -6.44 1.36
N CYS A 17 -1.95 -5.14 1.19
CA CYS A 17 -2.04 -4.55 -0.14
C CYS A 17 -0.65 -4.35 -0.76
N ARG A 18 -0.36 -5.17 -1.78
CA ARG A 18 0.89 -5.13 -2.55
C ARG A 18 1.14 -3.77 -3.23
N GLU A 19 0.08 -3.04 -3.60
CA GLU A 19 0.23 -1.69 -4.17
C GLU A 19 0.61 -0.66 -3.10
N CYS A 20 -0.02 -0.71 -1.92
CA CYS A 20 0.37 0.15 -0.79
C CYS A 20 1.84 -0.05 -0.38
N GLU A 21 2.31 -1.30 -0.31
CA GLU A 21 3.71 -1.63 -0.03
C GLU A 21 4.65 -1.09 -1.12
N GLN A 22 4.28 -1.20 -2.39
CA GLN A 22 5.08 -0.66 -3.50
C GLN A 22 5.21 0.86 -3.42
N TYR A 23 4.15 1.59 -3.08
CA TYR A 23 4.23 3.04 -2.89
C TYR A 23 5.11 3.41 -1.69
N ASP A 24 5.10 2.63 -0.61
CA ASP A 24 5.95 2.85 0.57
C ASP A 24 7.44 2.63 0.23
N LEU A 25 7.76 1.54 -0.47
CA LEU A 25 9.11 1.27 -0.97
C LEU A 25 9.58 2.35 -1.95
N ALA A 26 8.71 2.80 -2.86
CA ALA A 26 9.04 3.87 -3.79
C ALA A 26 9.25 5.22 -3.09
N GLU A 27 8.46 5.53 -2.05
CA GLU A 27 8.67 6.70 -1.18
C GLU A 27 10.04 6.63 -0.50
N ALA A 28 10.39 5.46 0.07
CA ALA A 28 11.68 5.26 0.73
C ALA A 28 12.87 5.39 -0.24
N VAL A 29 12.74 4.88 -1.48
CA VAL A 29 13.77 5.06 -2.53
C VAL A 29 13.87 6.52 -2.94
N ALA A 30 12.75 7.20 -3.21
CA ALA A 30 12.73 8.61 -3.56
C ALA A 30 13.38 9.48 -2.47
N LYS A 31 13.06 9.20 -1.20
CA LYS A 31 13.69 9.87 -0.06
C LYS A 31 15.18 9.61 0.02
N ALA A 32 15.63 8.38 -0.27
CA ALA A 32 17.04 8.03 -0.30
C ALA A 32 17.79 8.69 -1.49
N GLU A 33 17.12 8.86 -2.63
CA GLU A 33 17.63 9.60 -3.80
C GLU A 33 17.59 11.12 -3.61
N GLY A 34 16.81 11.62 -2.64
CA GLY A 34 16.59 13.06 -2.41
C GLY A 34 15.56 13.67 -3.38
N ASP A 35 14.71 12.84 -3.98
CA ASP A 35 13.76 13.22 -5.01
C ASP A 35 12.40 13.59 -4.40
N ALA A 36 12.31 14.81 -3.85
CA ALA A 36 11.13 15.28 -3.11
C ALA A 36 9.83 15.30 -3.94
N SER A 37 9.95 15.48 -5.25
CA SER A 37 8.82 15.39 -6.18
C SER A 37 8.23 13.99 -6.18
N ARG A 38 9.10 12.99 -6.33
CA ARG A 38 8.74 11.58 -6.40
C ARG A 38 8.26 11.04 -5.05
N GLU A 39 8.85 11.51 -3.94
CA GLU A 39 8.39 11.22 -2.57
C GLU A 39 6.92 11.67 -2.39
N THR A 40 6.62 12.91 -2.78
CA THR A 40 5.26 13.46 -2.66
C THR A 40 4.27 12.72 -3.55
N ASP A 41 4.67 12.39 -4.78
CA ASP A 41 3.84 11.64 -5.73
C ASP A 41 3.47 10.24 -5.18
N CYS A 42 4.43 9.49 -4.65
CA CYS A 42 4.19 8.18 -4.05
C CYS A 42 3.19 8.26 -2.89
N ARG A 43 3.29 9.30 -2.06
CA ARG A 43 2.38 9.54 -0.93
C ARG A 43 0.95 9.84 -1.38
N VAL A 44 0.80 10.61 -2.47
CA VAL A 44 -0.50 10.93 -3.08
C VAL A 44 -1.13 9.70 -3.73
N LEU A 45 -0.33 8.93 -4.49
CA LEU A 45 -0.79 7.69 -5.14
C LEU A 45 -1.26 6.67 -4.12
N ARG A 46 -0.49 6.46 -3.03
CA ARG A 46 -0.88 5.61 -1.91
C ARG A 46 -2.21 6.05 -1.30
N LYS A 47 -2.38 7.34 -0.97
CA LYS A 47 -3.65 7.85 -0.44
C LYS A 47 -4.83 7.67 -1.39
N ARG A 48 -4.61 7.80 -2.69
CA ARG A 48 -5.67 7.61 -3.68
C ARG A 48 -6.05 6.14 -3.80
N HIS A 49 -5.07 5.25 -3.85
CA HIS A 49 -5.26 3.80 -3.84
C HIS A 49 -6.03 3.39 -2.58
N GLN A 50 -5.62 3.86 -1.40
CA GLN A 50 -6.32 3.58 -0.14
C GLN A 50 -7.78 4.05 -0.13
N GLN A 51 -8.07 5.16 -0.78
CA GLN A 51 -9.46 5.63 -0.88
C GLN A 51 -10.28 4.86 -1.91
N ALA A 52 -9.66 4.41 -3.00
CA ALA A 52 -10.34 3.68 -4.07
C ALA A 52 -10.57 2.21 -3.71
N GLU A 53 -9.53 1.53 -3.22
CA GLU A 53 -9.53 0.09 -3.00
C GLU A 53 -9.91 -0.26 -1.55
N HIS A 54 -9.45 0.53 -0.56
CA HIS A 54 -9.69 0.27 0.87
C HIS A 54 -10.90 1.04 1.43
N GLY A 55 -11.75 1.60 0.57
CA GLY A 55 -13.02 2.23 0.96
C GLY A 55 -12.90 3.49 1.82
N GLY A 56 -11.71 4.11 1.88
CA GLY A 56 -11.50 5.47 2.37
C GLY A 56 -12.14 5.78 3.71
N GLN A 57 -11.65 5.21 4.81
CA GLN A 57 -12.03 5.71 6.14
C GLN A 57 -11.22 6.97 6.49
N GLN A 58 -11.47 8.06 5.77
CA GLN A 58 -11.16 9.41 6.24
C GLN A 58 -12.36 9.91 7.04
N ARG A 59 -12.32 9.76 8.36
CA ARG A 59 -13.28 10.36 9.28
C ARG A 59 -12.57 11.20 10.33
#